data_AF-A0A8J7LWQ8-F1
#
_entry.id   AF-A0A8J7LWQ8-F1
#
_cell.length_a   1.000
_cell.length_b   1.000
_cell.length_c   1.000
_cell.angle_alpha   90.00
_cell.angle_beta   90.00
_cell.angle_gamma   90.00
#
_symmetry.space_group_name_H-M   'P 1'
#
loop_
_entity.id
_entity.type
_entity.pdbx_description
1 polymer ?
#
loop_
_entity_poly.entity_id
_entity_poly.type
_entity_poly.pdbx_seq_one_letter_code
_entity_poly.pdbx_strand_id
1 'polypeptide(L)'
;MSDEDPFAEPDDTDKTVIRPNPGGRRTPAPAAPAPAPTAAPEPQTAPVDAIGVPVSAPPASPAAPRTAEATVALTGMNQLVACASTLFSLISRIRNRAQHMDPDKLRQSVVAEVRAFENRALQAGIPAQTVKVARYALCATLDDVVLNTPWGGQSSWGLQSMVGTFHRETVGGDRFYDLLARLEKEPSTNIDMLEFLYMCMSLGFEGRLRVEQGGSEKHLRIRESLARIIRAQRGPVERDLSPHWEGVQKPFRPLSLWRMVWIAVGVTAGLLALQFVGLSWALSTSTERVVGQLSVIDSGPVAELQRRAPPPPPAPPAPTAEEQLRKVEGFLQPEIDDGIVEVFQKGNTLIVRIKGSGMFGSGSDQLSAPFRAPVDRVARALNDEPGPVIIAGHSDNVPIRSSRFPSNMALSLARAKSVMEKMSEALDDPSRLSAEGRADKEPIADNATREGRAANRRIEVLLVREDGT
;
A
#
# COMPACT_ATOMS: atom_id res chain seq x y z
N MET A 1 -13.18 -46.06 1.33
CA MET A 1 -14.51 -46.16 0.69
C MET A 1 -15.00 -47.55 0.98
N SER A 2 -16.17 -47.64 1.60
CA SER A 2 -16.73 -48.81 2.28
C SER A 2 -17.24 -49.88 1.31
N ASP A 3 -17.01 -51.15 1.66
CA ASP A 3 -17.26 -52.37 0.87
C ASP A 3 -18.72 -52.89 0.92
N GLU A 4 -19.71 -52.05 1.23
CA GLU A 4 -21.11 -52.48 1.30
C GLU A 4 -21.99 -51.53 0.47
N ASP A 5 -22.03 -51.77 -0.84
CA ASP A 5 -23.07 -51.25 -1.72
C ASP A 5 -24.08 -52.37 -2.02
N PRO A 6 -25.33 -52.28 -1.54
CA PRO A 6 -26.36 -53.31 -1.71
C PRO A 6 -26.92 -53.40 -3.14
N PHE A 7 -26.37 -52.65 -4.10
CA PHE A 7 -26.77 -52.66 -5.51
C PHE A 7 -25.68 -53.17 -6.47
N ALA A 8 -24.58 -53.72 -5.97
CA ALA A 8 -23.52 -54.28 -6.80
C ALA A 8 -23.93 -55.65 -7.39
N GLU A 9 -24.08 -55.74 -8.71
CA GLU A 9 -24.30 -57.00 -9.42
C GLU A 9 -22.98 -57.79 -9.55
N PRO A 10 -22.98 -59.13 -9.39
CA PRO A 10 -21.76 -59.94 -9.26
C PRO A 10 -20.88 -60.07 -10.52
N ASP A 11 -21.34 -59.61 -11.69
CA ASP A 11 -20.61 -59.74 -12.97
C ASP A 11 -20.32 -58.40 -13.70
N ASP A 12 -20.50 -57.25 -13.04
CA ASP A 12 -20.17 -55.95 -13.64
C ASP A 12 -18.65 -55.73 -13.71
N THR A 13 -18.08 -55.92 -14.89
CA THR A 13 -16.62 -55.88 -15.15
C THR A 13 -16.12 -54.52 -15.65
N ASP A 14 -16.99 -53.52 -15.81
CA ASP A 14 -16.60 -52.19 -16.33
C ASP A 14 -16.27 -51.18 -15.21
N LYS A 15 -15.16 -51.43 -14.51
CA LYS A 15 -14.54 -50.40 -13.66
C LYS A 15 -13.85 -49.35 -14.54
N THR A 16 -14.42 -48.15 -14.59
CA THR A 16 -13.81 -46.98 -15.26
C THR A 16 -12.54 -46.56 -14.51
N VAL A 17 -11.37 -46.97 -15.00
CA VAL A 17 -10.06 -46.58 -14.45
C VAL A 17 -9.63 -45.23 -15.01
N ILE A 18 -9.72 -44.18 -14.18
CA ILE A 18 -9.15 -42.87 -14.49
C ILE A 18 -7.63 -42.93 -14.30
N ARG A 19 -6.87 -42.93 -15.40
CA ARG A 19 -5.40 -42.79 -15.36
C ARG A 19 -5.01 -41.30 -15.29
N PRO A 20 -4.25 -40.84 -14.28
CA PRO A 20 -3.65 -39.52 -14.31
C PRO A 20 -2.45 -39.49 -15.27
N ASN A 21 -2.42 -38.49 -16.14
CA ASN A 21 -1.37 -38.25 -17.12
C ASN A 21 -0.13 -37.59 -16.43
N PRO A 22 1.10 -38.13 -16.55
CA PRO A 22 2.28 -37.53 -15.94
C PRO A 22 2.90 -36.48 -16.87
N GLY A 23 2.46 -35.23 -16.75
CA GLY A 23 3.05 -34.08 -17.43
C GLY A 23 4.24 -33.49 -16.67
N GLY A 24 5.44 -33.99 -16.94
CA GLY A 24 6.70 -33.48 -16.37
C GLY A 24 7.00 -32.02 -16.76
N ARG A 25 7.45 -31.24 -15.77
CA ARG A 25 8.02 -29.89 -15.90
C ARG A 25 9.08 -29.85 -17.00
N ARG A 26 8.90 -29.00 -18.01
CA ARG A 26 9.96 -28.52 -18.89
C ARG A 26 10.40 -27.14 -18.45
N THR A 27 11.69 -26.99 -18.13
CA THR A 27 12.40 -25.73 -17.98
C THR A 27 12.57 -25.07 -19.37
N PRO A 28 12.41 -23.74 -19.51
CA PRO A 28 12.74 -23.05 -20.76
C PRO A 28 14.27 -22.85 -20.87
N ALA A 29 14.81 -23.10 -22.06
CA ALA A 29 16.18 -22.74 -22.44
C ALA A 29 16.31 -21.22 -22.67
N PRO A 30 17.53 -20.64 -22.59
CA PRO A 30 17.74 -19.19 -22.66
C PRO A 30 17.59 -18.66 -24.08
N ALA A 31 16.91 -17.51 -24.22
CA ALA A 31 16.78 -16.77 -25.48
C ALA A 31 18.10 -16.06 -25.84
N ALA A 32 18.43 -16.08 -27.14
CA ALA A 32 19.53 -15.31 -27.74
C ALA A 32 19.22 -13.79 -27.74
N PRO A 33 20.23 -12.92 -27.69
CA PRO A 33 20.03 -11.48 -27.57
C PRO A 33 19.56 -10.82 -28.88
N ALA A 34 18.55 -9.96 -28.78
CA ALA A 34 18.08 -9.09 -29.85
C ALA A 34 19.00 -7.85 -30.02
N PRO A 35 19.11 -7.27 -31.23
CA PRO A 35 19.97 -6.12 -31.50
C PRO A 35 19.38 -4.80 -30.96
N ALA A 36 20.28 -3.83 -30.74
CA ALA A 36 20.04 -2.54 -30.09
C ALA A 36 18.99 -1.65 -30.80
N PRO A 37 18.26 -0.79 -30.07
CA PRO A 37 17.25 0.09 -30.64
C PRO A 37 17.83 1.38 -31.23
N THR A 38 17.36 1.74 -32.42
CA THR A 38 17.55 3.04 -33.07
C THR A 38 16.72 4.12 -32.36
N ALA A 39 17.32 5.29 -32.14
CA ALA A 39 16.74 6.43 -31.43
C ALA A 39 15.45 6.97 -32.09
N ALA A 40 14.44 7.26 -31.26
CA ALA A 40 13.23 7.99 -31.63
C ALA A 40 13.40 9.51 -31.34
N PRO A 41 12.72 10.41 -32.08
CA PRO A 41 12.83 11.86 -31.87
C PRO A 41 12.05 12.34 -30.64
N GLU A 42 12.56 13.41 -30.02
CA GLU A 42 12.06 14.03 -28.78
C GLU A 42 10.61 14.55 -28.88
N PRO A 43 9.79 14.43 -27.80
CA PRO A 43 8.48 15.05 -27.72
C PRO A 43 8.56 16.51 -27.25
N GLN A 44 7.82 17.37 -27.95
CA GLN A 44 7.59 18.76 -27.59
C GLN A 44 6.78 18.87 -26.28
N THR A 45 7.26 19.70 -25.37
CA THR A 45 6.65 19.98 -24.06
C THR A 45 5.36 20.79 -24.19
N ALA A 46 4.24 20.23 -23.73
CA ALA A 46 3.02 20.97 -23.41
C ALA A 46 3.06 21.43 -21.94
N PRO A 47 2.48 22.60 -21.59
CA PRO A 47 2.62 23.17 -20.25
C PRO A 47 1.76 22.41 -19.23
N VAL A 48 2.30 22.36 -18.02
CA VAL A 48 1.77 21.67 -16.85
C VAL A 48 0.70 22.56 -16.21
N ASP A 49 -0.55 22.11 -16.20
CA ASP A 49 -1.59 22.73 -15.37
C ASP A 49 -2.00 21.82 -14.21
N ALA A 50 -2.16 22.47 -13.07
CA ALA A 50 -2.21 21.92 -11.74
C ALA A 50 -3.47 21.09 -11.43
N ILE A 51 -3.31 20.22 -10.43
CA ILE A 51 -4.34 19.41 -9.78
C ILE A 51 -5.42 20.35 -9.16
N GLY A 52 -6.68 20.22 -9.59
CA GLY A 52 -7.82 20.82 -8.86
C GLY A 52 -9.15 20.87 -9.62
N VAL A 53 -10.10 20.02 -9.20
CA VAL A 53 -11.57 20.11 -9.35
C VAL A 53 -12.17 20.03 -10.78
N PRO A 54 -13.08 19.08 -11.07
CA PRO A 54 -13.80 19.07 -12.35
C PRO A 54 -14.84 20.21 -12.38
N VAL A 55 -14.66 21.16 -13.29
CA VAL A 55 -15.70 22.13 -13.64
C VAL A 55 -16.75 21.40 -14.48
N SER A 56 -17.99 21.38 -14.01
CA SER A 56 -19.14 20.86 -14.76
C SER A 56 -19.36 21.69 -16.03
N ALA A 57 -19.31 21.03 -17.19
CA ALA A 57 -19.70 21.63 -18.46
C ALA A 57 -21.18 22.06 -18.43
N PRO A 58 -21.53 23.23 -19.02
CA PRO A 58 -22.92 23.68 -19.05
C PRO A 58 -23.77 22.77 -19.96
N PRO A 59 -25.06 22.57 -19.65
CA PRO A 59 -25.92 21.70 -20.44
C PRO A 59 -26.17 22.31 -21.82
N ALA A 60 -25.86 21.56 -22.87
CA ALA A 60 -26.23 21.92 -24.24
C ALA A 60 -27.76 21.94 -24.39
N SER A 61 -28.30 23.03 -24.95
CA SER A 61 -29.72 23.18 -25.24
C SER A 61 -30.24 22.11 -26.23
N PRO A 62 -31.50 21.68 -26.13
CA PRO A 62 -32.03 20.59 -26.93
C PRO A 62 -32.29 21.05 -28.37
N ALA A 63 -31.51 20.55 -29.32
CA ALA A 63 -31.81 20.70 -30.74
C ALA A 63 -32.91 19.70 -31.16
N ALA A 64 -33.84 20.17 -31.99
CA ALA A 64 -35.01 19.48 -32.53
C ALA A 64 -34.72 18.08 -33.14
N PRO A 65 -35.73 17.18 -33.18
CA PRO A 65 -35.52 15.79 -33.56
C PRO A 65 -35.21 15.68 -35.05
N ARG A 66 -33.96 15.34 -35.38
CA ARG A 66 -33.62 14.82 -36.70
C ARG A 66 -34.11 13.39 -36.77
N THR A 67 -35.04 13.11 -37.67
CA THR A 67 -35.36 11.74 -38.12
C THR A 67 -34.07 11.11 -38.64
N ALA A 68 -33.41 10.34 -37.77
CA ALA A 68 -32.29 9.51 -38.17
C ALA A 68 -32.84 8.41 -39.08
N GLU A 69 -32.68 8.59 -40.39
CA GLU A 69 -32.55 7.45 -41.29
C GLU A 69 -31.42 6.60 -40.71
N ALA A 70 -31.78 5.47 -40.12
CA ALA A 70 -30.82 4.53 -39.60
C ALA A 70 -29.97 4.05 -40.78
N THR A 71 -28.80 4.66 -40.96
CA THR A 71 -27.71 4.06 -41.70
C THR A 71 -27.40 2.75 -40.99
N VAL A 72 -28.02 1.67 -41.48
CA VAL A 72 -27.75 0.31 -41.04
C VAL A 72 -26.26 0.10 -41.26
N ALA A 73 -25.48 0.22 -40.18
CA ALA A 73 -24.08 -0.12 -40.22
C ALA A 73 -24.02 -1.58 -40.68
N LEU A 74 -23.50 -1.82 -41.89
CA LEU A 74 -23.33 -3.15 -42.47
C LEU A 74 -22.21 -3.88 -41.71
N THR A 75 -22.42 -4.17 -40.42
CA THR A 75 -21.46 -4.85 -39.55
C THR A 75 -21.73 -6.35 -39.62
N GLY A 76 -21.12 -7.00 -40.61
CA GLY A 76 -21.11 -8.45 -40.73
C GLY A 76 -20.02 -8.88 -41.69
N MET A 77 -19.41 -10.05 -41.47
CA MET A 77 -18.38 -10.62 -42.36
C MET A 77 -18.90 -10.87 -43.79
N ASN A 78 -20.23 -10.86 -43.97
CA ASN A 78 -20.92 -11.07 -45.24
C ASN A 78 -21.78 -9.85 -45.60
N GLN A 79 -21.34 -9.11 -46.61
CA GLN A 79 -22.01 -7.89 -47.09
C GLN A 79 -23.39 -8.17 -47.70
N LEU A 80 -23.57 -9.33 -48.35
CA LEU A 80 -24.85 -9.72 -48.95
C LEU A 80 -25.92 -9.96 -47.89
N VAL A 81 -25.57 -10.67 -46.81
CA VAL A 81 -26.46 -10.87 -45.65
C VAL A 81 -26.78 -9.54 -44.98
N ALA A 82 -25.77 -8.67 -44.82
CA ALA A 82 -25.97 -7.36 -44.22
C ALA A 82 -26.95 -6.48 -45.02
N CYS A 83 -26.88 -6.52 -46.36
CA CYS A 83 -27.82 -5.83 -47.24
C CYS A 83 -29.28 -6.33 -47.10
N ALA A 84 -29.47 -7.59 -46.72
CA ALA A 84 -30.78 -8.21 -46.54
C ALA A 84 -31.31 -8.19 -45.08
N SER A 85 -30.57 -7.57 -44.15
CA SER A 85 -30.88 -7.57 -42.71
C SER A 85 -32.31 -7.12 -42.38
N THR A 86 -32.84 -6.12 -43.07
CA THR A 86 -34.20 -5.61 -42.91
C THR A 86 -35.25 -6.64 -43.33
N LEU A 87 -35.04 -7.33 -44.46
CA LEU A 87 -35.92 -8.40 -44.93
C LEU A 87 -35.86 -9.61 -44.00
N PHE A 88 -34.68 -10.00 -43.52
CA PHE A 88 -34.55 -11.09 -42.54
C PHE A 88 -35.27 -10.77 -41.22
N SER A 89 -35.15 -9.53 -40.74
CA SER A 89 -35.90 -9.05 -39.57
C SER A 89 -37.43 -9.08 -39.80
N LEU A 90 -37.87 -8.76 -41.02
CA LEU A 90 -39.28 -8.81 -41.40
C LEU A 90 -39.79 -10.25 -41.49
N ILE A 91 -39.04 -11.17 -42.10
CA ILE A 91 -39.36 -12.61 -42.18
C ILE A 91 -39.56 -13.19 -40.77
N SER A 92 -38.62 -12.91 -39.86
CA SER A 92 -38.72 -13.37 -38.46
C SER A 92 -39.97 -12.85 -37.76
N ARG A 93 -40.35 -11.58 -38.00
CA ARG A 93 -41.57 -10.98 -37.44
C ARG A 93 -42.84 -11.56 -38.04
N ILE A 94 -42.88 -11.82 -39.35
CA ILE A 94 -44.03 -12.42 -40.02
C ILE A 94 -44.28 -13.83 -39.48
N ARG A 95 -43.22 -14.64 -39.38
CA ARG A 95 -43.31 -16.03 -38.93
C ARG A 95 -43.95 -16.16 -37.53
N ASN A 96 -43.68 -15.20 -36.65
CA ASN A 96 -44.15 -15.22 -35.27
C ASN A 96 -45.49 -14.47 -35.06
N ARG A 97 -46.16 -14.00 -36.12
CA ARG A 97 -47.45 -13.30 -36.03
C ARG A 97 -48.62 -14.18 -36.42
N ALA A 98 -49.50 -14.45 -35.45
CA ALA A 98 -50.73 -15.21 -35.65
C ALA A 98 -51.74 -14.50 -36.57
N GLN A 99 -51.78 -13.17 -36.59
CA GLN A 99 -52.68 -12.36 -37.42
C GLN A 99 -51.99 -11.08 -37.92
N HIS A 100 -52.43 -10.57 -39.07
CA HIS A 100 -51.98 -9.29 -39.62
C HIS A 100 -53.18 -8.44 -40.05
N MET A 101 -53.23 -7.17 -39.62
CA MET A 101 -54.38 -6.28 -39.88
C MET A 101 -54.54 -5.89 -41.35
N ASP A 102 -53.45 -5.85 -42.12
CA ASP A 102 -53.46 -5.45 -43.54
C ASP A 102 -52.38 -6.18 -44.35
N PRO A 103 -52.69 -7.39 -44.88
CA PRO A 103 -51.73 -8.18 -45.66
C PRO A 103 -51.29 -7.50 -46.96
N ASP A 104 -52.13 -6.67 -47.58
CA ASP A 104 -51.84 -6.02 -48.85
C ASP A 104 -50.82 -4.89 -48.71
N LYS A 105 -50.96 -4.05 -47.67
CA LYS A 105 -49.92 -3.05 -47.35
C LYS A 105 -48.59 -3.70 -46.97
N LEU A 106 -48.64 -4.83 -46.25
CA LEU A 106 -47.43 -5.59 -45.95
C LEU A 106 -46.75 -6.07 -47.24
N ARG A 107 -47.51 -6.63 -48.18
CA ARG A 107 -47.00 -7.04 -49.50
C ARG A 107 -46.34 -5.89 -50.24
N GLN A 108 -46.98 -4.72 -50.31
CA GLN A 108 -46.40 -3.54 -50.96
C GLN A 108 -45.09 -3.11 -50.29
N SER A 109 -45.04 -3.13 -48.96
CA SER A 109 -43.84 -2.82 -48.19
C SER A 109 -42.71 -3.80 -48.46
N VAL A 110 -43.01 -5.10 -48.57
CA VAL A 110 -42.01 -6.13 -48.90
C VAL A 110 -41.50 -5.99 -50.33
N VAL A 111 -42.38 -5.69 -51.30
CA VAL A 111 -41.96 -5.42 -52.69
C VAL A 111 -41.01 -4.23 -52.76
N ALA A 112 -41.31 -3.14 -52.05
CA ALA A 112 -40.43 -1.98 -51.96
C ALA A 112 -39.07 -2.35 -51.32
N GLU A 113 -39.10 -3.13 -50.25
CA GLU A 113 -37.89 -3.52 -49.52
C GLU A 113 -37.01 -4.51 -50.31
N VAL A 114 -37.60 -5.41 -51.10
CA VAL A 114 -36.86 -6.30 -52.02
C VAL A 114 -36.12 -5.49 -53.10
N ARG A 115 -36.76 -4.44 -53.63
CA ARG A 115 -36.09 -3.51 -54.57
C ARG A 115 -34.98 -2.72 -53.87
N ALA A 116 -35.22 -2.27 -52.64
CA ALA A 116 -34.21 -1.58 -51.83
C ALA A 116 -33.01 -2.48 -51.53
N PHE A 117 -33.23 -3.78 -51.24
CA PHE A 117 -32.17 -4.78 -51.13
C PHE A 117 -31.35 -4.90 -52.42
N GLU A 118 -32.00 -5.06 -53.58
CA GLU A 118 -31.32 -5.19 -54.87
C GLU A 118 -30.43 -3.96 -55.14
N ASN A 119 -30.95 -2.76 -54.90
CA ASN A 119 -30.18 -1.52 -55.04
C ASN A 119 -28.99 -1.44 -54.07
N ARG A 120 -29.18 -1.77 -52.78
CA ARG A 120 -28.10 -1.78 -51.78
C ARG A 120 -27.01 -2.78 -52.14
N ALA A 121 -27.39 -3.99 -52.56
CA ALA A 121 -26.43 -5.03 -52.91
C ALA A 121 -25.59 -4.67 -54.14
N LEU A 122 -26.23 -4.08 -55.17
CA LEU A 122 -25.51 -3.58 -56.35
C LEU A 122 -24.58 -2.40 -56.00
N GLN A 123 -25.02 -1.47 -55.15
CA GLN A 123 -24.19 -0.35 -54.67
C GLN A 123 -23.00 -0.83 -53.82
N ALA A 124 -23.15 -1.93 -53.08
CA ALA A 124 -22.06 -2.57 -52.34
C ALA A 124 -21.03 -3.29 -53.24
N GLY A 125 -21.22 -3.29 -54.57
CA GLY A 125 -20.30 -3.92 -55.53
C GLY A 125 -20.50 -5.42 -55.71
N ILE A 126 -21.62 -5.98 -55.24
CA ILE A 126 -21.92 -7.41 -55.39
C ILE A 126 -22.30 -7.71 -56.85
N PRO A 127 -21.78 -8.78 -57.48
CA PRO A 127 -22.09 -9.12 -58.86
C PRO A 127 -23.60 -9.27 -59.10
N ALA A 128 -24.11 -8.68 -60.19
CA ALA A 128 -25.54 -8.67 -60.50
C ALA A 128 -26.17 -10.07 -60.57
N GLN A 129 -25.41 -11.07 -61.03
CA GLN A 129 -25.86 -12.46 -61.05
C GLN A 129 -26.07 -13.00 -59.63
N THR A 130 -25.17 -12.70 -58.70
CA THR A 130 -25.28 -13.07 -57.28
C THR A 130 -26.49 -12.38 -56.65
N VAL A 131 -26.68 -11.08 -56.92
CA VAL A 131 -27.85 -10.33 -56.44
C VAL A 131 -29.16 -10.93 -56.95
N LYS A 132 -29.22 -11.35 -58.22
CA LYS A 132 -30.39 -12.01 -58.81
C LYS A 132 -30.72 -13.34 -58.10
N VAL A 133 -29.70 -14.14 -57.79
CA VAL A 133 -29.87 -15.42 -57.06
C VAL A 133 -30.29 -15.17 -55.61
N ALA A 134 -29.70 -14.20 -54.94
CA ALA A 134 -30.05 -13.82 -53.57
C ALA A 134 -31.48 -13.27 -53.47
N ARG A 135 -31.89 -12.42 -54.43
CA ARG A 135 -33.27 -11.93 -54.54
C ARG A 135 -34.26 -13.08 -54.73
N TYR A 136 -33.94 -14.06 -55.58
CA TYR A 136 -34.76 -15.25 -55.73
C TYR A 136 -34.91 -16.01 -54.41
N ALA A 137 -33.81 -16.27 -53.71
CA ALA A 137 -33.82 -16.99 -52.45
C ALA A 137 -34.64 -16.26 -51.35
N LEU A 138 -34.54 -14.93 -51.28
CA LEU A 138 -35.37 -14.11 -50.40
C LEU A 138 -36.85 -14.19 -50.74
N CYS A 139 -37.20 -14.03 -52.02
CA CYS A 139 -38.58 -14.12 -52.48
C CYS A 139 -39.17 -15.50 -52.17
N ALA A 140 -38.42 -16.58 -52.44
CA ALA A 140 -38.84 -17.95 -52.12
C ALA A 140 -39.02 -18.16 -50.60
N THR A 141 -38.16 -17.56 -49.78
CA THR A 141 -38.27 -17.59 -48.31
C THR A 141 -39.49 -16.84 -47.81
N LEU A 142 -39.72 -15.64 -48.33
CA LEU A 142 -40.89 -14.83 -47.99
C LEU A 142 -42.18 -15.54 -48.37
N ASP A 143 -42.24 -16.12 -49.57
CA ASP A 143 -43.40 -16.87 -50.05
C ASP A 143 -43.67 -18.10 -49.18
N ASP A 144 -42.64 -18.92 -48.88
CA ASP A 144 -42.80 -20.09 -48.01
C ASP A 144 -43.25 -19.68 -46.60
N VAL A 145 -42.66 -18.65 -46.00
CA VAL A 145 -43.03 -18.23 -44.64
C VAL A 145 -44.45 -17.64 -44.61
N VAL A 146 -44.81 -16.77 -45.56
CA VAL A 146 -46.13 -16.11 -45.57
C VAL A 146 -47.24 -17.10 -45.89
N LEU A 147 -47.09 -17.95 -46.91
CA LEU A 147 -48.13 -18.88 -47.34
C LEU A 147 -48.41 -19.97 -46.29
N ASN A 148 -47.47 -20.22 -45.39
CA ASN A 148 -47.65 -21.12 -44.25
C ASN A 148 -48.16 -20.42 -42.96
N THR A 149 -48.55 -19.14 -43.05
CA THR A 149 -49.32 -18.47 -41.97
C THR A 149 -50.84 -18.65 -42.18
N PRO A 150 -51.67 -18.56 -41.13
CA PRO A 150 -53.13 -18.72 -41.25
C PRO A 150 -53.80 -17.72 -42.22
N TRP A 151 -53.20 -16.55 -42.41
CA TRP A 151 -53.77 -15.45 -43.21
C TRP A 151 -53.13 -15.31 -44.59
N GLY A 152 -51.94 -15.89 -44.83
CA GLY A 152 -51.18 -15.69 -46.06
C GLY A 152 -51.90 -16.21 -47.31
N GLY A 153 -52.46 -17.41 -47.25
CA GLY A 153 -53.18 -18.03 -48.36
C GLY A 153 -54.48 -17.33 -48.75
N GLN A 154 -55.10 -16.56 -47.84
CA GLN A 154 -56.34 -15.81 -48.07
C GLN A 154 -56.08 -14.38 -48.58
N SER A 155 -54.83 -13.96 -48.67
CA SER A 155 -54.42 -12.62 -49.10
C SER A 155 -54.08 -12.54 -50.59
N SER A 156 -53.85 -11.34 -51.12
CA SER A 156 -53.33 -11.15 -52.49
C SER A 156 -51.98 -11.84 -52.74
N TRP A 157 -51.27 -12.24 -51.67
CA TRP A 157 -50.03 -13.00 -51.75
C TRP A 157 -50.22 -14.40 -52.35
N GLY A 158 -51.36 -15.05 -52.09
CA GLY A 158 -51.71 -16.34 -52.68
C GLY A 158 -51.97 -16.25 -54.19
N LEU A 159 -52.46 -15.09 -54.66
CA LEU A 159 -52.69 -14.83 -56.09
C LEU A 159 -51.40 -14.45 -56.82
N GLN A 160 -50.55 -13.65 -56.18
CA GLN A 160 -49.30 -13.18 -56.78
C GLN A 160 -48.15 -13.17 -55.75
N SER A 161 -47.41 -14.27 -55.74
CA SER A 161 -46.23 -14.48 -54.90
C SER A 161 -45.08 -13.51 -55.23
N MET A 162 -44.12 -13.37 -54.33
CA MET A 162 -42.92 -12.56 -54.56
C MET A 162 -42.08 -13.14 -55.68
N VAL A 163 -41.90 -14.46 -55.73
CA VAL A 163 -41.22 -15.14 -56.83
C VAL A 163 -41.95 -14.90 -58.15
N GLY A 164 -43.28 -14.98 -58.17
CA GLY A 164 -44.07 -14.67 -59.35
C GLY A 164 -43.92 -13.22 -59.81
N THR A 165 -43.88 -12.28 -58.87
CA THR A 165 -43.74 -10.84 -59.14
C THR A 165 -42.37 -10.50 -59.73
N PHE A 166 -41.29 -11.08 -59.19
CA PHE A 166 -39.92 -10.68 -59.48
C PHE A 166 -39.17 -11.58 -60.46
N HIS A 167 -39.60 -12.84 -60.61
CA HIS A 167 -38.96 -13.87 -61.42
C HIS A 167 -39.90 -14.51 -62.45
N ARG A 168 -41.20 -14.17 -62.45
CA ARG A 168 -42.22 -14.72 -63.36
C ARG A 168 -42.31 -16.25 -63.32
N GLU A 169 -42.00 -16.83 -62.17
CA GLU A 169 -42.12 -18.27 -61.91
C GLU A 169 -43.36 -18.54 -61.05
N THR A 170 -44.14 -19.56 -61.38
CA THR A 170 -45.40 -19.90 -60.71
C THR A 170 -45.22 -20.88 -59.54
N VAL A 171 -44.14 -21.66 -59.54
CA VAL A 171 -43.80 -22.61 -58.48
C VAL A 171 -42.54 -22.10 -57.77
N GLY A 172 -42.72 -21.19 -56.83
CA GLY A 172 -41.63 -20.62 -56.05
C GLY A 172 -41.19 -21.58 -54.94
N GLY A 173 -39.91 -21.95 -54.92
CA GLY A 173 -39.30 -22.75 -53.84
C GLY A 173 -38.49 -23.96 -54.29
N ASP A 174 -38.81 -24.59 -55.42
CA ASP A 174 -38.13 -25.82 -55.86
C ASP A 174 -36.67 -25.58 -56.25
N ARG A 175 -36.39 -24.46 -56.94
CA ARG A 175 -35.02 -24.15 -57.40
C ARG A 175 -34.09 -23.75 -56.27
N PHE A 176 -34.60 -23.45 -55.07
CA PHE A 176 -33.74 -23.05 -53.95
C PHE A 176 -32.71 -24.12 -53.63
N TYR A 177 -33.15 -25.37 -53.50
CA TYR A 177 -32.27 -26.50 -53.20
C TYR A 177 -31.39 -26.89 -54.39
N ASP A 178 -31.84 -26.63 -55.62
CA ASP A 178 -31.03 -26.86 -56.82
C ASP A 178 -29.90 -25.82 -56.93
N LEU A 179 -30.18 -24.56 -56.55
CA LEU A 179 -29.18 -23.51 -56.40
C LEU A 179 -28.20 -23.84 -55.28
N LEU A 180 -28.70 -24.30 -54.13
CA LEU A 180 -27.85 -24.74 -53.01
C LEU A 180 -26.88 -25.85 -53.45
N ALA A 181 -27.40 -26.93 -54.05
CA ALA A 181 -26.60 -28.05 -54.53
C ALA A 181 -25.58 -27.64 -55.60
N ARG A 182 -25.87 -26.61 -56.41
CA ARG A 182 -24.90 -26.04 -57.37
C ARG A 182 -23.79 -25.27 -56.66
N LEU A 183 -24.13 -24.41 -55.70
CA LEU A 183 -23.19 -23.54 -54.99
C LEU A 183 -22.28 -24.34 -54.03
N GLU A 184 -22.79 -25.45 -53.48
CA GLU A 184 -22.01 -26.38 -52.65
C GLU A 184 -20.85 -27.06 -53.39
N LYS A 185 -20.86 -27.10 -54.73
CA LYS A 185 -19.76 -27.66 -55.52
C LYS A 185 -18.47 -26.83 -55.41
N GLU A 186 -18.60 -25.52 -55.24
CA GLU A 186 -17.48 -24.59 -55.11
C GLU A 186 -17.69 -23.67 -53.89
N PRO A 187 -17.53 -24.18 -52.65
CA PRO A 187 -17.87 -23.43 -51.44
C PRO A 187 -17.02 -22.19 -51.20
N SER A 188 -15.75 -22.21 -51.59
CA SER A 188 -14.82 -21.09 -51.39
C SER A 188 -15.25 -19.85 -52.17
N THR A 189 -15.65 -20.02 -53.43
CA THR A 189 -16.14 -18.93 -54.29
C THR A 189 -17.52 -18.44 -53.88
N ASN A 190 -18.37 -19.35 -53.38
CA ASN A 190 -19.78 -19.07 -53.11
C ASN A 190 -20.12 -18.90 -51.63
N ILE A 191 -19.11 -18.67 -50.77
CA ILE A 191 -19.29 -18.66 -49.30
C ILE A 191 -20.35 -17.66 -48.85
N ASP A 192 -20.38 -16.46 -49.43
CA ASP A 192 -21.35 -15.42 -49.05
C ASP A 192 -22.79 -15.84 -49.39
N MET A 193 -22.99 -16.52 -50.52
CA MET A 193 -24.29 -17.05 -50.93
C MET A 193 -24.70 -18.26 -50.09
N LEU A 194 -23.75 -19.13 -49.73
CA LEU A 194 -24.03 -20.28 -48.86
C LEU A 194 -24.48 -19.84 -47.47
N GLU A 195 -23.82 -18.83 -46.89
CA GLU A 195 -24.25 -18.18 -45.65
C GLU A 195 -25.63 -17.53 -45.79
N PHE A 196 -25.89 -16.88 -46.92
CA PHE A 196 -27.19 -16.28 -47.19
C PHE A 196 -28.33 -17.32 -47.24
N LEU A 197 -28.12 -18.44 -47.94
CA LEU A 197 -29.07 -19.56 -47.99
C LEU A 197 -29.23 -20.21 -46.61
N TYR A 198 -28.15 -20.33 -45.84
CA TYR A 198 -28.21 -20.79 -44.46
C TYR A 198 -29.09 -19.90 -43.58
N MET A 199 -29.01 -18.57 -43.75
CA MET A 199 -29.88 -17.62 -43.06
C MET A 199 -31.35 -17.82 -43.47
N CYS A 200 -31.65 -17.98 -44.76
CA CYS A 200 -33.01 -18.30 -45.24
C CYS A 200 -33.59 -19.55 -44.58
N MET A 201 -32.84 -20.66 -44.56
CA MET A 201 -33.25 -21.92 -43.92
C MET A 201 -33.42 -21.78 -42.41
N SER A 202 -32.55 -21.01 -41.75
CA SER A 202 -32.63 -20.77 -40.31
C SER A 202 -33.84 -19.92 -39.92
N LEU A 203 -34.26 -19.01 -40.78
CA LEU A 203 -35.41 -18.13 -40.56
C LEU A 203 -36.76 -18.80 -40.84
N GLY A 204 -36.79 -19.96 -41.49
CA GLY A 204 -37.99 -20.79 -41.63
C GLY A 204 -38.32 -21.26 -43.04
N PHE A 205 -37.42 -21.06 -44.02
CA PHE A 205 -37.59 -21.66 -45.33
C PHE A 205 -37.47 -23.18 -45.24
N GLU A 206 -38.51 -23.91 -45.66
CA GLU A 206 -38.50 -25.37 -45.82
C GLU A 206 -38.74 -25.76 -47.29
N GLY A 207 -39.53 -24.97 -48.03
CA GLY A 207 -39.82 -25.21 -49.45
C GLY A 207 -40.41 -26.60 -49.69
N ARG A 208 -39.92 -27.32 -50.72
CA ARG A 208 -40.39 -28.67 -51.08
C ARG A 208 -40.31 -29.69 -49.94
N LEU A 209 -39.40 -29.50 -48.97
CA LEU A 209 -39.26 -30.42 -47.83
C LEU A 209 -40.44 -30.34 -46.86
N ARG A 210 -41.27 -29.29 -46.90
CA ARG A 210 -42.44 -29.17 -46.01
C ARG A 210 -43.49 -30.27 -46.25
N VAL A 211 -43.62 -30.71 -47.50
CA VAL A 211 -44.63 -31.70 -47.93
C VAL A 211 -44.04 -33.11 -48.05
N GLU A 212 -42.71 -33.24 -48.08
CA GLU A 212 -42.02 -34.51 -48.23
C GLU A 212 -42.06 -35.36 -46.95
N GLN A 213 -42.22 -36.68 -47.08
CA GLN A 213 -42.14 -37.59 -45.92
C GLN A 213 -40.74 -37.56 -45.30
N GLY A 214 -40.68 -37.30 -43.98
CA GLY A 214 -39.42 -37.11 -43.27
C GLY A 214 -38.67 -35.82 -43.65
N GLY A 215 -39.34 -34.86 -44.30
CA GLY A 215 -38.73 -33.64 -44.81
C GLY A 215 -38.11 -32.76 -43.73
N SER A 216 -38.69 -32.70 -42.52
CA SER A 216 -38.12 -31.94 -41.38
C SER A 216 -36.74 -32.45 -40.97
N GLU A 217 -36.53 -33.77 -40.96
CA GLU A 217 -35.21 -34.36 -40.68
C GLU A 217 -34.23 -34.07 -41.81
N LYS A 218 -34.66 -34.21 -43.08
CA LYS A 218 -33.84 -33.87 -44.24
C LYS A 218 -33.41 -32.41 -44.21
N HIS A 219 -34.33 -31.50 -43.88
CA HIS A 219 -34.08 -30.08 -43.74
C HIS A 219 -33.00 -29.80 -42.67
N LEU A 220 -33.13 -30.43 -41.50
CA LEU A 220 -32.14 -30.30 -40.43
C LEU A 220 -30.76 -30.82 -40.88
N ARG A 221 -30.70 -31.99 -41.53
CA ARG A 221 -29.44 -32.56 -42.06
C ARG A 221 -28.77 -31.65 -43.09
N ILE A 222 -29.55 -31.05 -44.01
CA ILE A 222 -29.02 -30.10 -45.00
C ILE A 222 -28.48 -28.86 -44.29
N ARG A 223 -29.23 -28.31 -43.32
CA ARG A 223 -28.80 -27.12 -42.56
C ARG A 223 -27.50 -27.38 -41.78
N GLU A 224 -27.37 -28.55 -41.15
CA GLU A 224 -26.14 -28.96 -40.45
C GLU A 224 -24.97 -29.17 -41.40
N SER A 225 -25.21 -29.78 -42.57
CA SER A 225 -24.19 -29.94 -43.62
C SER A 225 -23.67 -28.59 -44.10
N LEU A 226 -24.59 -27.67 -44.41
CA LEU A 226 -24.27 -26.32 -44.83
C LEU A 226 -23.48 -25.54 -43.76
N ALA A 227 -23.89 -25.65 -42.48
CA ALA A 227 -23.14 -25.05 -41.37
C ALA A 227 -21.71 -25.61 -41.26
N ARG A 228 -21.50 -26.92 -41.49
CA ARG A 228 -20.16 -27.52 -41.51
C ARG A 228 -19.32 -26.97 -42.67
N ILE A 229 -19.90 -26.85 -43.86
CA ILE A 229 -19.22 -26.26 -45.04
C ILE A 229 -18.80 -24.81 -44.74
N ILE A 230 -19.70 -24.00 -44.19
CA ILE A 230 -19.43 -22.59 -43.85
C ILE A 230 -18.30 -22.49 -42.82
N ARG A 231 -18.37 -23.28 -41.73
CA ARG A 231 -17.32 -23.29 -40.69
C ARG A 231 -15.97 -23.76 -41.22
N ALA A 232 -15.96 -24.73 -42.15
CA ALA A 232 -14.72 -25.20 -42.76
C ALA A 232 -14.05 -24.11 -43.61
N GLN A 233 -14.82 -23.22 -44.25
CA GLN A 233 -14.30 -22.13 -45.09
C GLN A 233 -13.93 -20.87 -44.30
N ARG A 234 -14.76 -20.46 -43.33
CA ARG A 234 -14.53 -19.24 -42.53
C ARG A 234 -13.57 -19.42 -41.35
N GLY A 235 -13.33 -20.66 -40.95
CA GLY A 235 -12.54 -20.98 -39.76
C GLY A 235 -13.36 -21.04 -38.47
N PRO A 236 -12.69 -21.30 -37.33
CA PRO A 236 -13.36 -21.38 -36.03
C PRO A 236 -13.97 -20.02 -35.67
N VAL A 237 -15.21 -20.03 -35.17
CA VAL A 237 -15.85 -18.83 -34.61
C VAL A 237 -15.06 -18.42 -33.36
N GLU A 238 -14.62 -17.17 -33.31
CA GLU A 238 -14.06 -16.56 -32.09
C GLU A 238 -15.11 -16.68 -30.97
N ARG A 239 -14.84 -17.57 -30.01
CA ARG A 239 -15.74 -17.83 -28.88
C ARG A 239 -15.68 -16.72 -27.84
N ASP A 240 -14.60 -15.94 -27.86
CA ASP A 240 -14.34 -14.92 -26.88
C ASP A 240 -15.14 -13.67 -27.25
N LEU A 241 -16.07 -13.29 -26.37
CA LEU A 241 -16.94 -12.11 -26.55
C LEU A 241 -16.15 -10.79 -26.60
N SER A 242 -14.89 -10.80 -26.17
CA SER A 242 -13.96 -9.69 -26.30
C SER A 242 -12.53 -10.23 -26.46
N PRO A 243 -11.70 -9.62 -27.32
CA PRO A 243 -10.29 -10.01 -27.48
C PRO A 243 -9.46 -9.92 -26.18
N HIS A 244 -9.92 -9.12 -25.19
CA HIS A 244 -9.24 -8.89 -23.91
C HIS A 244 -10.16 -9.21 -22.73
N TRP A 245 -10.75 -10.41 -22.72
CA TRP A 245 -11.70 -10.82 -21.67
C TRP A 245 -11.03 -11.00 -20.30
N GLU A 246 -9.70 -11.13 -20.24
CA GLU A 246 -8.97 -11.27 -18.99
C GLU A 246 -9.07 -9.98 -18.17
N GLY A 247 -9.87 -10.04 -17.10
CA GLY A 247 -9.93 -8.98 -16.11
C GLY A 247 -8.58 -8.75 -15.44
N VAL A 248 -8.35 -7.53 -14.95
CA VAL A 248 -7.13 -7.18 -14.23
C VAL A 248 -6.98 -8.11 -13.02
N GLN A 249 -5.96 -8.97 -13.02
CA GLN A 249 -5.63 -9.85 -11.90
C GLN A 249 -5.13 -9.02 -10.70
N LYS A 250 -6.07 -8.46 -9.93
CA LYS A 250 -5.76 -7.83 -8.64
C LYS A 250 -5.90 -8.90 -7.55
N PRO A 251 -4.80 -9.39 -6.95
CA PRO A 251 -4.91 -10.32 -5.84
C PRO A 251 -5.64 -9.63 -4.69
N PHE A 252 -6.72 -10.24 -4.21
CA PHE A 252 -7.42 -9.80 -3.01
C PHE A 252 -6.43 -9.90 -1.84
N ARG A 253 -5.99 -8.74 -1.33
CA ARG A 253 -5.16 -8.64 -0.13
C ARG A 253 -6.09 -8.42 1.06
N PRO A 254 -6.46 -9.46 1.84
CA PRO A 254 -7.26 -9.25 3.04
C PRO A 254 -6.50 -8.31 3.98
N LEU A 255 -7.23 -7.40 4.63
CA LEU A 255 -6.69 -6.59 5.71
C LEU A 255 -6.18 -7.54 6.80
N SER A 256 -4.86 -7.61 6.98
CA SER A 256 -4.25 -8.45 8.00
C SER A 256 -4.64 -7.91 9.37
N LEU A 257 -5.36 -8.72 10.16
CA LEU A 257 -5.72 -8.42 11.56
C LEU A 257 -4.48 -7.99 12.38
N TRP A 258 -3.31 -8.52 12.05
CA TRP A 258 -2.04 -8.19 12.68
C TRP A 258 -1.65 -6.70 12.54
N ARG A 259 -2.01 -6.04 11.42
CA ARG A 259 -1.78 -4.60 11.25
C ARG A 259 -2.61 -3.77 12.22
N MET A 260 -3.84 -4.20 12.52
CA MET A 260 -4.69 -3.53 13.50
C MET A 260 -4.13 -3.68 14.92
N VAL A 261 -3.54 -4.85 15.25
CA VAL A 261 -2.88 -5.09 16.54
C VAL A 261 -1.72 -4.12 16.74
N TRP A 262 -0.83 -3.94 15.77
CA TRP A 262 0.30 -3.01 15.91
C TRP A 262 -0.12 -1.55 16.04
N ILE A 263 -1.18 -1.14 15.35
CA ILE A 263 -1.74 0.20 15.51
C ILE A 263 -2.27 0.39 16.94
N ALA A 264 -3.04 -0.57 17.46
CA ALA A 264 -3.55 -0.52 18.83
C ALA A 264 -2.43 -0.48 19.88
N VAL A 265 -1.37 -1.29 19.71
CA VAL A 265 -0.18 -1.26 20.56
C VAL A 265 0.50 0.11 20.51
N GLY A 266 0.70 0.67 19.31
CA GLY A 266 1.34 1.98 19.14
C GLY A 266 0.56 3.12 19.80
N VAL A 267 -0.77 3.15 19.62
CA VAL A 267 -1.64 4.14 20.27
C VAL A 267 -1.61 3.99 21.79
N THR A 268 -1.66 2.76 22.30
CA THR A 268 -1.63 2.48 23.75
C THR A 268 -0.29 2.92 24.36
N ALA A 269 0.84 2.62 23.71
CA ALA A 269 2.15 3.07 24.14
C ALA A 269 2.27 4.60 24.14
N GLY A 270 1.72 5.27 23.12
CA GLY A 270 1.69 6.73 23.05
C GLY A 270 0.90 7.38 24.19
N LEU A 271 -0.28 6.83 24.51
CA LEU A 271 -1.10 7.30 25.64
C LEU A 271 -0.38 7.13 26.98
N LEU A 272 0.25 5.97 27.20
CA LEU A 272 1.02 5.71 28.42
C LEU A 272 2.22 6.67 28.56
N ALA A 273 2.93 6.94 27.46
CA ALA A 273 4.04 7.90 27.47
C ALA A 273 3.55 9.32 27.82
N LEU A 274 2.43 9.75 27.24
CA LEU A 274 1.84 11.07 27.51
C LEU A 274 1.38 11.18 28.97
N GLN A 275 0.74 10.15 29.51
CA GLN A 275 0.37 10.06 30.92
C GLN A 275 1.59 10.12 31.84
N PHE A 276 2.65 9.38 31.53
CA PHE A 276 3.90 9.39 32.30
C PHE A 276 4.54 10.80 32.32
N VAL A 277 4.64 11.46 31.17
CA VAL A 277 5.17 12.82 31.08
C VAL A 277 4.32 13.80 31.89
N GLY A 278 2.99 13.71 31.78
CA GLY A 278 2.08 14.56 32.55
C GLY A 278 2.21 14.38 34.07
N LEU A 279 2.25 13.12 34.53
CA LEU A 279 2.44 12.81 35.96
C LEU A 279 3.83 13.24 36.45
N SER A 280 4.89 13.04 35.65
CA SER A 280 6.25 13.46 36.00
C SER A 280 6.35 14.98 36.14
N TRP A 281 5.72 15.73 35.24
CA TRP A 281 5.67 17.19 35.32
C TRP A 281 4.89 17.68 36.54
N ALA A 282 3.72 17.09 36.81
CA ALA A 282 2.92 17.40 38.00
C ALA A 282 3.67 17.10 39.31
N LEU A 283 4.40 15.97 39.36
CA LEU A 283 5.20 15.61 40.52
C LEU A 283 6.37 16.58 40.73
N SER A 284 7.09 16.93 39.66
CA SER A 284 8.21 17.87 39.71
C SER A 284 7.78 19.24 40.27
N THR A 285 6.67 19.78 39.80
CA THR A 285 6.15 21.06 40.31
C THR A 285 5.73 20.98 41.78
N SER A 286 5.20 19.83 42.21
CA SER A 286 4.85 19.59 43.62
C SER A 286 6.09 19.48 44.50
N THR A 287 7.14 18.80 44.02
CA THR A 287 8.43 18.68 44.72
C THR A 287 9.12 20.03 44.87
N GLU A 288 9.15 20.87 43.83
CA GLU A 288 9.73 22.22 43.91
C GLU A 288 9.05 23.09 44.98
N ARG A 289 7.72 22.99 45.13
CA ARG A 289 6.98 23.70 46.19
C ARG A 289 7.41 23.25 47.59
N VAL A 290 7.53 21.94 47.81
CA VAL A 290 7.94 21.39 49.11
C VAL A 290 9.39 21.73 49.43
N VAL A 291 10.29 21.64 48.44
CA VAL A 291 11.70 22.04 48.60
C VAL A 291 11.81 23.54 48.89
N GLY A 292 11.01 24.38 48.23
CA GLY A 292 10.91 25.80 48.55
C GLY A 292 10.51 26.05 50.00
N GLN A 293 9.50 25.34 50.51
CA GLN A 293 9.09 25.43 51.91
C GLN A 293 10.17 24.94 52.89
N LEU A 294 10.87 23.85 52.58
CA LEU A 294 11.98 23.36 53.39
C LEU A 294 13.17 24.35 53.44
N SER A 295 13.48 25.01 52.33
CA SER A 295 14.60 25.95 52.27
C SER A 295 14.42 27.17 53.19
N VAL A 296 13.18 27.55 53.46
CA VAL A 296 12.86 28.63 54.40
C VAL A 296 13.05 28.18 55.86
N ILE A 297 12.85 26.90 56.16
CA ILE A 297 13.04 26.34 57.51
C ILE A 297 14.53 26.18 57.84
N ASP A 298 15.37 25.86 56.83
CA ASP A 298 16.82 25.67 56.98
C ASP A 298 17.62 27.00 57.00
N SER A 299 16.94 28.14 56.84
CA SER A 299 17.57 29.49 56.81
C SER A 299 17.50 30.23 58.17
N GLY A 300 17.15 29.55 59.25
CA GLY A 300 17.26 30.12 60.60
C GLY A 300 18.75 30.32 60.98
N PRO A 301 19.09 31.30 61.84
CA PRO A 301 20.45 31.43 62.34
C PRO A 301 20.82 30.12 63.05
N VAL A 302 21.85 29.44 62.55
CA VAL A 302 22.43 28.25 63.18
C VAL A 302 22.74 28.62 64.63
N ALA A 303 22.07 27.96 65.58
CA ALA A 303 22.40 28.12 66.97
C ALA A 303 23.83 27.60 67.18
N GLU A 304 24.79 28.51 67.32
CA GLU A 304 26.12 28.17 67.84
C GLU A 304 25.95 27.60 69.25
N LEU A 305 26.09 26.29 69.38
CA LEU A 305 26.27 25.62 70.66
C LEU A 305 27.60 26.09 71.27
N GLN A 306 27.58 27.18 72.04
CA GLN A 306 28.64 27.50 72.99
C GLN A 306 28.67 26.41 74.07
N ARG A 307 29.40 25.32 73.83
CA ARG A 307 29.84 24.42 74.90
C ARG A 307 30.91 25.15 75.71
N ARG A 308 30.54 25.59 76.91
CA ARG A 308 31.49 26.01 77.94
C ARG A 308 32.15 24.76 78.52
N ALA A 309 33.32 24.39 78.01
CA ALA A 309 34.10 23.27 78.56
C ALA A 309 34.66 23.64 79.95
N PRO A 310 34.61 22.73 80.95
CA PRO A 310 35.39 22.84 82.19
C PRO A 310 36.87 22.47 81.93
N PRO A 311 37.82 22.94 82.77
CA PRO A 311 39.25 22.83 82.50
C PRO A 311 39.76 21.39 82.70
N PRO A 312 40.47 20.78 81.72
CA PRO A 312 41.21 19.54 81.93
C PRO A 312 42.71 19.79 82.22
N PRO A 313 43.32 19.07 83.18
CA PRO A 313 44.77 18.90 83.31
C PRO A 313 45.37 17.99 82.21
N PRO A 314 46.71 17.98 82.02
CA PRO A 314 47.35 17.75 80.73
C PRO A 314 47.72 16.28 80.44
N ALA A 315 47.58 15.88 79.17
CA ALA A 315 48.26 14.75 78.53
C ALA A 315 48.26 14.99 76.98
N PRO A 316 49.15 14.37 76.18
CA PRO A 316 50.16 15.04 75.31
C PRO A 316 49.70 15.45 73.89
N PRO A 317 50.52 16.22 73.13
CA PRO A 317 50.09 17.01 71.97
C PRO A 317 49.76 16.18 70.73
N ALA A 318 48.56 16.35 70.20
CA ALA A 318 48.24 16.04 68.81
C ALA A 318 48.95 17.05 67.88
N PRO A 319 49.41 16.64 66.68
CA PRO A 319 50.11 17.53 65.75
C PRO A 319 49.28 18.77 65.48
N THR A 320 49.96 19.92 65.48
CA THR A 320 49.31 21.21 65.29
C THR A 320 48.71 21.29 63.88
N ALA A 321 47.57 21.97 63.74
CA ALA A 321 46.86 22.11 62.48
C ALA A 321 47.73 22.64 61.32
N GLU A 322 48.78 23.38 61.65
CA GLU A 322 49.79 23.88 60.72
C GLU A 322 50.74 22.79 60.21
N GLU A 323 51.03 21.75 61.00
CA GLU A 323 51.89 20.63 60.59
C GLU A 323 51.17 19.71 59.59
N GLN A 324 49.88 19.42 59.80
CA GLN A 324 49.06 18.64 58.87
C GLN A 324 48.90 19.36 57.52
N LEU A 325 48.63 20.67 57.56
CA LEU A 325 48.56 21.50 56.36
C LEU A 325 49.88 21.43 55.58
N ARG A 326 51.03 21.65 56.24
CA ARG A 326 52.35 21.57 55.60
C ARG A 326 52.66 20.18 55.04
N LYS A 327 52.20 19.12 55.70
CA LYS A 327 52.42 17.75 55.25
C LYS A 327 51.60 17.44 53.98
N VAL A 328 50.33 17.81 53.95
CA VAL A 328 49.46 17.63 52.78
C VAL A 328 49.87 18.55 51.63
N GLU A 329 50.24 19.81 51.91
CA GLU A 329 50.82 20.74 50.93
C GLU A 329 52.11 20.19 50.32
N GLY A 330 53.05 19.72 51.16
CA GLY A 330 54.31 19.15 50.69
C GLY A 330 54.11 17.86 49.88
N PHE A 331 53.13 17.03 50.24
CA PHE A 331 52.81 15.83 49.49
C PHE A 331 52.19 16.14 48.12
N LEU A 332 51.37 17.18 48.02
CA LEU A 332 50.65 17.59 46.80
C LEU A 332 51.36 18.71 46.01
N GLN A 333 52.60 19.05 46.35
CA GLN A 333 53.36 20.12 45.70
C GLN A 333 53.39 20.02 44.16
N PRO A 334 53.59 18.84 43.53
CA PRO A 334 53.56 18.73 42.07
C PRO A 334 52.22 19.17 41.47
N GLU A 335 51.10 18.77 42.10
CA GLU A 335 49.75 19.10 41.65
C GLU A 335 49.37 20.57 41.93
N ILE A 336 49.99 21.19 42.94
CA ILE A 336 49.89 22.62 43.25
C ILE A 336 50.67 23.45 42.22
N ASP A 337 51.89 23.04 41.87
CA ASP A 337 52.73 23.70 40.87
C ASP A 337 52.09 23.66 39.47
N ASP A 338 51.43 22.54 39.13
CA ASP A 338 50.63 22.40 37.90
C ASP A 338 49.30 23.18 37.95
N GLY A 339 48.98 23.80 39.10
CA GLY A 339 47.79 24.60 39.31
C GLY A 339 46.48 23.82 39.26
N ILE A 340 46.53 22.49 39.45
CA ILE A 340 45.37 21.58 39.43
C ILE A 340 44.68 21.57 40.79
N VAL A 341 45.47 21.65 41.85
CA VAL A 341 45.03 21.57 43.26
C VAL A 341 45.44 22.82 44.03
N GLU A 342 44.59 23.26 44.94
CA GLU A 342 44.86 24.33 45.91
C GLU A 342 44.50 23.79 47.30
N VAL A 343 45.43 23.86 48.25
CA VAL A 343 45.23 23.38 49.63
C VAL A 343 45.19 24.58 50.55
N PHE A 344 44.16 24.67 51.40
CA PHE A 344 44.07 25.72 52.40
C PHE A 344 43.22 25.25 53.60
N GLN A 345 43.40 25.90 54.73
CA GLN A 345 42.67 25.61 55.95
C GLN A 345 41.57 26.65 56.20
N LYS A 346 40.39 26.19 56.60
CA LYS A 346 39.28 27.05 57.06
C LYS A 346 38.74 26.51 58.38
N GLY A 347 39.11 27.16 59.49
CA GLY A 347 38.70 26.73 60.83
C GLY A 347 39.21 25.33 61.17
N ASN A 348 38.30 24.40 61.44
CA ASN A 348 38.65 23.01 61.77
C ASN A 348 38.73 22.06 60.56
N THR A 349 38.65 22.59 59.34
CA THR A 349 38.58 21.79 58.11
C THR A 349 39.75 22.11 57.18
N LEU A 350 40.45 21.07 56.75
CA LEU A 350 41.43 21.15 55.67
C LEU A 350 40.69 20.98 54.34
N ILE A 351 40.84 21.94 53.43
CA ILE A 351 40.14 21.94 52.14
C ILE A 351 41.17 21.77 51.03
N VAL A 352 41.05 20.67 50.29
CA VAL A 352 41.79 20.41 49.05
C VAL A 352 40.85 20.71 47.89
N ARG A 353 41.06 21.85 47.23
CA ARG A 353 40.26 22.30 46.09
C ARG A 353 40.89 21.84 44.80
N ILE A 354 40.11 21.13 43.98
CA ILE A 354 40.49 20.67 42.66
C ILE A 354 39.73 21.49 41.63
N LYS A 355 40.45 22.12 40.68
CA LYS A 355 39.81 22.88 39.60
C LYS A 355 39.02 21.93 38.69
N GLY A 356 37.74 22.22 38.48
CA GLY A 356 36.86 21.35 37.68
C GLY A 356 36.93 21.60 36.16
N SER A 357 37.73 22.56 35.71
CA SER A 357 37.96 22.81 34.28
C SER A 357 38.66 21.62 33.62
N GLY A 358 37.94 20.85 32.80
CA GLY A 358 38.47 19.66 32.12
C GLY A 358 38.37 18.37 32.92
N MET A 359 37.94 18.42 34.19
CA MET A 359 37.75 17.25 35.05
C MET A 359 36.57 16.39 34.61
N PHE A 360 35.54 17.03 34.04
CA PHE A 360 34.34 16.37 33.52
C PHE A 360 33.95 16.96 32.16
N GLY A 361 33.39 16.12 31.29
CA GLY A 361 32.72 16.58 30.08
C GLY A 361 31.46 17.41 30.37
N SER A 362 30.99 18.16 29.37
CA SER A 362 29.72 18.90 29.47
C SER A 362 28.56 17.95 29.75
N GLY A 363 27.80 18.20 30.83
CA GLY A 363 26.68 17.33 31.25
C GLY A 363 27.07 15.92 31.71
N SER A 364 28.36 15.65 31.94
CA SER A 364 28.87 14.35 32.36
C SER A 364 29.39 14.38 33.81
N ASP A 365 29.24 13.24 34.49
CA ASP A 365 29.82 12.88 35.79
C ASP A 365 31.10 12.04 35.66
N GLN A 366 31.45 11.60 34.46
CA GLN A 366 32.65 10.78 34.24
C GLN A 366 33.94 11.59 34.38
N LEU A 367 34.79 11.16 35.32
CA LEU A 367 36.11 11.74 35.58
C LEU A 367 37.05 11.50 34.40
N SER A 368 37.63 12.58 33.86
CA SER A 368 38.56 12.52 32.74
C SER A 368 39.90 11.89 33.13
N ALA A 369 40.55 11.23 32.17
CA ALA A 369 41.80 10.48 32.41
C ALA A 369 42.94 11.31 33.06
N PRO A 370 43.20 12.58 32.65
CA PRO A 370 44.26 13.39 33.25
C PRO A 370 44.07 13.67 34.74
N PHE A 371 42.82 13.64 35.23
CA PHE A 371 42.49 13.97 36.62
C PHE A 371 42.42 12.74 37.53
N ARG A 372 42.54 11.53 36.99
CA ARG A 372 42.56 10.29 37.80
C ARG A 372 43.79 10.22 38.71
N ALA A 373 44.98 10.50 38.18
CA ALA A 373 46.22 10.46 38.96
C ALA A 373 46.28 11.52 40.07
N PRO A 374 45.89 12.80 39.83
CA PRO A 374 45.76 13.79 40.90
C PRO A 374 44.75 13.39 41.99
N VAL A 375 43.59 12.85 41.61
CA VAL A 375 42.58 12.39 42.60
C VAL A 375 43.11 11.24 43.45
N ASP A 376 43.82 10.28 42.85
CA ASP A 376 44.46 9.18 43.58
C ASP A 376 45.55 9.68 44.55
N ARG A 377 46.30 10.72 44.15
CA ARG A 377 47.32 11.35 44.98
C ARG A 377 46.70 12.10 46.16
N VAL A 378 45.59 12.81 45.95
CA VAL A 378 44.82 13.45 47.03
C VAL A 378 44.31 12.40 48.02
N ALA A 379 43.77 11.27 47.54
CA ALA A 379 43.34 10.18 48.42
C ALA A 379 44.48 9.64 49.29
N ARG A 380 45.65 9.37 48.70
CA ARG A 380 46.83 8.90 49.47
C ARG A 380 47.34 9.92 50.48
N ALA A 381 47.29 11.22 50.14
CA ALA A 381 47.68 12.28 51.06
C ALA A 381 46.80 12.30 52.33
N LEU A 382 45.56 11.83 52.21
CA LEU A 382 44.57 11.79 53.30
C LEU A 382 44.61 10.49 54.11
N ASN A 383 45.35 9.45 53.69
CA ASN A 383 45.48 8.20 54.47
C ASN A 383 46.16 8.44 55.82
N ASP A 384 47.14 9.34 55.83
CA ASP A 384 47.93 9.66 57.02
C ASP A 384 47.21 10.59 58.01
N GLU A 385 46.06 11.14 57.63
CA GLU A 385 45.34 12.14 58.41
C GLU A 385 43.98 11.58 58.85
N PRO A 386 43.63 11.59 60.16
CA PRO A 386 42.35 11.10 60.66
C PRO A 386 41.20 12.12 60.48
N GLY A 387 39.95 11.63 60.45
CA GLY A 387 38.72 12.45 60.37
C GLY A 387 37.82 12.18 59.14
N PRO A 388 36.55 12.57 59.15
CA PRO A 388 35.67 12.34 58.00
C PRO A 388 36.04 13.22 56.79
N VAL A 389 35.96 12.65 55.60
CA VAL A 389 36.30 13.30 54.32
C VAL A 389 35.02 13.51 53.50
N ILE A 390 34.66 14.77 53.29
CA ILE A 390 33.46 15.17 52.52
C ILE A 390 33.90 15.71 51.17
N ILE A 391 33.38 15.13 50.09
CA ILE A 391 33.65 15.56 48.72
C ILE A 391 32.47 16.41 48.26
N ALA A 392 32.68 17.72 48.16
CA ALA A 392 31.68 18.69 47.74
C ALA A 392 31.86 19.05 46.26
N GLY A 393 30.84 18.76 45.44
CA GLY A 393 30.78 19.17 44.04
C GLY A 393 30.10 20.52 43.88
N HIS A 394 30.73 21.44 43.15
CA HIS A 394 30.18 22.76 42.82
C HIS A 394 29.97 22.90 41.30
N SER A 395 28.93 23.64 40.91
CA SER A 395 28.61 23.98 39.53
C SER A 395 28.55 25.51 39.35
N ASP A 396 28.50 25.96 38.09
CA ASP A 396 28.19 27.35 37.80
C ASP A 396 26.66 27.61 37.84
N ASN A 397 26.29 28.88 37.66
CA ASN A 397 24.90 29.34 37.67
C ASN A 397 24.16 29.09 36.34
N VAL A 398 24.77 28.43 35.35
CA VAL A 398 24.11 28.13 34.07
C VAL A 398 23.24 26.89 34.28
N PRO A 399 21.92 26.97 34.15
CA PRO A 399 21.05 25.82 34.39
C PRO A 399 21.32 24.72 33.36
N ILE A 400 21.57 23.48 33.81
CA ILE A 400 21.55 22.33 32.91
C ILE A 400 20.18 21.65 32.89
N ARG A 401 19.77 21.21 31.71
CA ARG A 401 18.65 20.29 31.50
C ARG A 401 19.09 19.24 30.49
N SER A 402 19.43 18.05 30.99
CA SER A 402 19.83 16.92 30.15
C SER A 402 18.94 15.72 30.45
N SER A 403 18.88 14.75 29.53
CA SER A 403 18.15 13.50 29.74
C SER A 403 18.63 12.71 30.96
N ARG A 404 19.89 12.90 31.37
CA ARG A 404 20.53 12.17 32.47
C ARG A 404 20.49 12.92 33.81
N PHE A 405 20.60 14.25 33.79
CA PHE A 405 20.61 15.08 34.99
C PHE A 405 19.58 16.22 34.87
N PRO A 406 18.57 16.25 35.77
CA PRO A 406 17.49 17.23 35.72
C PRO A 406 17.86 18.61 36.29
N SER A 407 18.94 18.71 37.08
CA SER A 407 19.39 19.96 37.70
C SER A 407 20.89 19.99 37.99
N ASN A 408 21.42 21.20 38.21
CA ASN A 408 22.82 21.41 38.64
C ASN A 408 23.14 20.74 39.98
N MET A 409 22.15 20.67 40.87
CA MET A 409 22.23 19.92 42.12
C MET A 409 22.52 18.43 41.85
N ALA A 410 21.73 17.80 40.98
CA ALA A 410 21.90 16.39 40.64
C ALA A 410 23.26 16.12 39.95
N LEU A 411 23.69 17.01 39.05
CA LEU A 411 24.98 16.89 38.37
C LEU A 411 26.16 17.05 39.34
N SER A 412 26.10 18.03 40.24
CA SER A 412 27.17 18.30 41.20
C SER A 412 27.34 17.15 42.21
N LEU A 413 26.23 16.56 42.69
CA LEU A 413 26.25 15.37 43.54
C LEU A 413 26.81 14.15 42.78
N ALA A 414 26.42 13.94 41.53
CA ALA A 414 26.91 12.82 40.72
C ALA A 414 28.43 12.91 40.50
N ARG A 415 28.94 14.11 40.19
CA ARG A 415 30.39 14.36 40.06
C ARG A 415 31.16 14.12 41.36
N ALA A 416 30.61 14.58 42.49
CA ALA A 416 31.18 14.32 43.80
C ALA A 416 31.27 12.81 44.09
N LYS A 417 30.20 12.06 43.76
CA LYS A 417 30.20 10.59 43.88
C LYS A 417 31.22 9.91 42.99
N SER A 418 31.42 10.37 41.74
CA SER A 418 32.42 9.78 40.85
C SER A 418 33.86 10.03 41.33
N VAL A 419 34.12 11.17 41.98
CA VAL A 419 35.41 11.41 42.65
C VAL A 419 35.54 10.56 43.91
N MET A 420 34.49 10.45 44.70
CA MET A 420 34.45 9.58 45.87
C MET A 420 34.77 8.13 45.52
N GLU A 421 34.14 7.60 44.47
CA GLU A 421 34.39 6.26 43.96
C GLU A 421 35.87 6.11 43.55
N LYS A 422 36.42 7.09 42.82
CA LYS A 422 37.84 7.05 42.45
C LYS A 422 38.77 7.10 43.66
N MET A 423 38.48 7.97 44.63
CA MET A 423 39.28 8.09 45.87
C MET A 423 39.19 6.83 46.72
N SER A 424 38.05 6.15 46.74
CA SER A 424 37.86 4.91 47.49
C SER A 424 38.76 3.75 47.03
N GLU A 425 39.28 3.81 45.78
CA GLU A 425 40.25 2.84 45.28
C GLU A 425 41.66 3.02 45.87
N ALA A 426 41.97 4.23 46.34
CA ALA A 426 43.31 4.62 46.80
C ALA A 426 43.38 5.00 48.29
N LEU A 427 42.22 5.07 48.96
CA LEU A 427 42.09 5.36 50.39
C LEU A 427 41.99 4.06 51.19
N ASP A 428 42.71 3.97 52.31
CA ASP A 428 42.78 2.74 53.12
C ASP A 428 41.47 2.45 53.87
N ASP A 429 40.73 3.51 54.24
CA ASP A 429 39.41 3.42 54.87
C ASP A 429 38.35 4.21 54.09
N PRO A 430 37.69 3.58 53.10
CA PRO A 430 36.63 4.21 52.31
C PRO A 430 35.39 4.62 53.11
N SER A 431 35.18 4.07 54.32
CA SER A 431 33.99 4.37 55.12
C SER A 431 33.96 5.82 55.63
N ARG A 432 35.12 6.49 55.61
CA ARG A 432 35.28 7.90 55.98
C ARG A 432 34.84 8.87 54.88
N LEU A 433 34.56 8.39 53.67
CA LEU A 433 34.20 9.24 52.53
C LEU A 433 32.69 9.47 52.44
N SER A 434 32.30 10.72 52.23
CA SER A 434 30.94 11.11 51.85
C SER A 434 30.94 12.08 50.68
N ALA A 435 29.85 12.13 49.93
CA ALA A 435 29.72 12.98 48.75
C ALA A 435 28.49 13.89 48.86
N GLU A 436 28.69 15.19 48.59
CA GLU A 436 27.67 16.23 48.64
C GLU A 436 27.64 17.04 47.34
N GLY A 437 26.44 17.39 46.87
CA GLY A 437 26.26 18.34 45.78
C GLY A 437 25.91 19.71 46.34
N ARG A 438 26.66 20.76 45.98
CA ARG A 438 26.42 22.14 46.44
C ARG A 438 25.94 23.08 45.34
N ALA A 439 25.78 22.57 44.10
CA ALA A 439 25.35 23.36 42.94
C ALA A 439 26.09 24.71 42.85
N ASP A 440 25.38 25.80 42.61
CA ASP A 440 25.86 27.19 42.51
C ASP A 440 25.74 27.99 43.83
N LYS A 441 25.45 27.33 44.96
CA LYS A 441 25.14 28.00 46.24
C LYS A 441 26.35 28.72 46.87
N GLU A 442 27.57 28.29 46.56
CA GLU A 442 28.82 28.82 47.13
C GLU A 442 29.81 29.23 46.03
N PRO A 443 29.55 30.34 45.30
CA PRO A 443 30.44 30.83 44.26
C PRO A 443 31.70 31.47 44.88
N ILE A 444 32.87 31.18 44.31
CA ILE A 444 34.16 31.75 44.72
C ILE A 444 34.63 32.87 43.77
N ALA A 445 34.01 32.96 42.59
CA ALA A 445 34.29 33.96 41.58
C ALA A 445 33.00 34.46 40.92
N ASP A 446 33.08 35.58 40.21
CA ASP A 446 31.92 36.18 39.53
C ASP A 446 31.40 35.29 38.39
N ASN A 447 30.12 34.90 38.49
CA ASN A 447 29.44 34.10 37.49
C ASN A 447 29.19 34.84 36.16
N ALA A 448 29.35 36.17 36.09
CA ALA A 448 29.21 36.92 34.86
C ALA A 448 30.32 36.59 33.84
N THR A 449 31.53 36.31 34.31
CA THR A 449 32.71 36.03 33.45
C THR A 449 32.84 34.54 33.14
N ARG A 450 33.43 34.19 31.98
CA ARG A 450 33.65 32.78 31.60
C ARG A 450 34.65 32.12 32.55
N GLU A 451 35.64 32.89 32.95
CA GLU A 451 36.72 32.54 33.86
C GLU A 451 36.16 32.28 35.26
N GLY A 452 35.30 33.17 35.77
CA GLY A 452 34.67 32.97 37.08
C GLY A 452 33.71 31.79 37.12
N ARG A 453 32.94 31.54 36.04
CA ARG A 453 32.16 30.29 35.92
C ARG A 453 33.04 29.04 35.92
N ALA A 454 34.21 29.10 35.29
CA ALA A 454 35.15 27.98 35.30
C ALA A 454 35.73 27.71 36.70
N ALA A 455 36.02 28.76 37.47
CA ALA A 455 36.44 28.62 38.87
C ALA A 455 35.33 28.08 39.78
N ASN A 456 34.06 28.43 39.51
CA ASN A 456 32.91 27.92 40.27
C ASN A 456 32.59 26.44 39.98
N ARG A 457 32.99 25.91 38.81
CA ARG A 457 32.99 24.46 38.53
C ARG A 457 34.22 23.83 39.19
N ARG A 458 34.09 23.35 40.42
CA ARG A 458 35.19 22.77 41.21
C ARG A 458 34.71 21.61 42.07
N ILE A 459 35.67 20.85 42.57
CA ILE A 459 35.45 19.85 43.62
C ILE A 459 36.31 20.23 44.82
N GLU A 460 35.71 20.29 45.99
CA GLU A 460 36.40 20.51 47.25
C GLU A 460 36.37 19.22 48.05
N VAL A 461 37.52 18.78 48.53
CA VAL A 461 37.67 17.65 49.44
C VAL A 461 37.94 18.22 50.81
N LEU A 462 36.96 18.08 51.71
CA LEU A 462 36.96 18.65 53.04
C LEU A 462 37.30 17.54 54.05
N LEU A 463 38.49 17.58 54.62
CA LEU A 463 38.84 16.76 55.77
C LEU A 463 38.44 17.52 57.03
N VAL A 464 37.39 17.06 57.70
CA VAL A 464 36.97 17.60 58.99
C VAL A 464 37.84 16.95 60.05
N ARG A 465 38.55 17.77 60.83
CA ARG A 465 39.33 17.28 61.95
C ARG A 465 38.38 16.78 63.03
N GLU A 466 38.59 15.55 63.49
CA GLU A 466 38.05 15.16 64.77
C GLU A 466 38.92 15.81 65.83
N ASP A 467 38.35 16.78 66.55
CA ASP A 467 38.92 17.14 67.83
C ASP A 467 38.83 15.87 68.68
N GLY A 468 39.98 15.30 69.03
CA GLY A 468 40.05 14.21 69.99
C GLY A 468 39.53 14.72 71.34
N THR A 469 38.22 14.60 71.54
CA THR A 469 37.54 14.78 72.82
C THR A 469 36.51 13.69 73.01
#